data_AF-A0A1I7AJ31-F1
#
_entry.id   AF-A0A1I7AJ31-F1
#
_cell.length_a   1.000
_cell.length_b   1.000
_cell.length_c   1.000
_cell.angle_alpha   90.00
_cell.angle_beta   90.00
_cell.angle_gamma   90.00
#
_symmetry.space_group_name_H-M   'P 1'
#
loop_
_entity.id
_entity.type
_entity.pdbx_description
1 polymer ?
#
loop_
_entity_poly.entity_id
_entity_poly.type
_entity_poly.pdbx_seq_one_letter_code
_entity_poly.pdbx_strand_id
1 'polypeptide(L)'
;MAEITIEDLIKNDLLQPSTDLYKVKTGEKLGKLNENGTITVVSDGVEKTYEYPSGAARWIEKLSLNGWTYWGIKKGQEIVSLNELREKLKSTI
;
A
#
# COMPACT_ATOMS: atom_id res chain seq x y z
N MET A 1 -6.83 -20.79 4.04
CA MET A 1 -6.45 -19.84 2.98
C MET A 1 -5.58 -18.78 3.64
N ALA A 2 -4.29 -18.73 3.33
CA ALA A 2 -3.40 -17.73 3.92
C ALA A 2 -3.76 -16.35 3.35
N GLU A 3 -4.11 -15.41 4.22
CA GLU A 3 -4.43 -14.05 3.81
C GLU A 3 -3.09 -13.33 3.56
N ILE A 4 -2.75 -13.09 2.29
CA ILE A 4 -1.49 -12.39 1.95
C ILE A 4 -1.49 -11.01 2.60
N THR A 5 -0.48 -10.76 3.42
CA THR A 5 -0.24 -9.48 4.11
C THR A 5 0.75 -8.61 3.34
N ILE A 6 0.91 -7.36 3.77
CA ILE A 6 1.95 -6.47 3.23
C ILE A 6 3.35 -7.03 3.52
N GLU A 7 3.54 -7.65 4.70
CA GLU A 7 4.80 -8.30 5.07
C GLU A 7 5.14 -9.45 4.12
N ASP A 8 4.15 -10.23 3.66
CA ASP A 8 4.38 -11.29 2.67
C ASP A 8 4.89 -10.72 1.34
N LEU A 9 4.35 -9.56 0.91
CA LEU A 9 4.83 -8.88 -0.29
C LEU A 9 6.28 -8.39 -0.15
N ILE A 10 6.65 -7.92 1.05
CA ILE A 10 8.03 -7.51 1.36
C ILE A 10 8.97 -8.71 1.38
N LYS A 11 8.57 -9.80 2.05
CA LYS A 11 9.37 -11.04 2.13
C LYS A 11 9.61 -11.70 0.78
N ASN A 12 8.69 -11.53 -0.17
CA ASN A 12 8.81 -12.07 -1.54
C ASN A 12 9.45 -11.10 -2.54
N ASP A 13 10.09 -10.02 -2.07
CA ASP A 13 10.76 -9.01 -2.91
C ASP A 13 9.84 -8.31 -3.93
N LEU A 14 8.51 -8.42 -3.75
CA LEU A 14 7.53 -7.77 -4.63
C LEU A 14 7.34 -6.29 -4.29
N LEU A 15 7.65 -5.94 -3.04
CA LEU A 15 7.46 -4.64 -2.45
C LEU A 15 8.68 -4.29 -1.57
N GLN A 16 9.40 -3.22 -1.88
CA GLN A 16 10.54 -2.81 -1.07
C GLN A 16 10.07 -2.03 0.16
N PRO A 17 10.67 -2.27 1.34
CA PRO A 17 10.38 -1.43 2.50
C PRO A 17 10.87 0.01 2.26
N SER A 18 10.32 0.96 3.01
CA SER A 18 10.57 2.40 2.79
C SER A 18 10.11 2.95 1.43
N THR A 19 9.30 2.21 0.68
CA THR A 19 8.74 2.66 -0.60
C THR A 19 7.64 3.70 -0.40
N ASP A 20 7.64 4.71 -1.25
CA ASP A 20 6.56 5.69 -1.31
C ASP A 20 5.28 5.08 -1.88
N LEU A 21 4.18 5.27 -1.17
CA LEU A 21 2.85 4.84 -1.57
C LEU A 21 2.09 5.99 -2.21
N TYR A 22 1.54 5.67 -3.38
CA TYR A 22 0.79 6.58 -4.23
C TYR A 22 -0.67 6.16 -4.27
N LYS A 23 -1.56 7.14 -4.40
CA LYS A 23 -2.97 6.90 -4.67
C LYS A 23 -3.12 6.46 -6.12
N VAL A 24 -3.61 5.25 -6.37
CA VAL A 24 -3.75 4.70 -7.74
C VAL A 24 -4.60 5.60 -8.63
N LYS A 25 -5.64 6.22 -8.07
CA LYS A 25 -6.59 7.05 -8.83
C LYS A 25 -6.03 8.39 -9.30
N THR A 26 -5.13 9.02 -8.53
CA THR A 26 -4.63 10.38 -8.82
C THR A 26 -3.13 10.45 -9.06
N GLY A 27 -2.38 9.43 -8.63
CA GLY A 27 -0.93 9.40 -8.66
C GLY A 27 -0.25 10.26 -7.61
N GLU A 28 -0.99 10.75 -6.62
CA GLU A 28 -0.45 11.56 -5.54
C GLU A 28 0.24 10.68 -4.50
N LYS A 29 1.42 11.13 -4.05
CA LYS A 29 2.14 10.50 -2.93
C LYS A 29 1.43 10.89 -1.64
N LEU A 30 0.79 9.92 -1.00
CA LEU A 30 0.01 10.14 0.23
C LEU A 30 0.49 9.30 1.41
N GLY A 31 1.41 8.36 1.17
CA GLY A 31 1.97 7.56 2.24
C GLY A 31 3.35 7.00 1.92
N LYS A 32 3.88 6.27 2.90
CA LYS A 32 5.14 5.56 2.86
C LYS A 32 4.96 4.22 3.56
N LEU A 33 5.48 3.18 2.94
CA LEU A 33 5.53 1.84 3.52
C LEU A 33 6.75 1.74 4.44
N ASN A 34 6.55 1.28 5.67
CA ASN A 34 7.64 1.04 6.62
C ASN A 34 8.15 -0.41 6.52
N GLU A 35 9.35 -0.66 7.05
CA GLU A 35 9.97 -1.99 7.09
C GLU A 35 9.11 -3.05 7.80
N ASN A 36 8.33 -2.62 8.79
CA ASN A 36 7.48 -3.50 9.59
C ASN A 36 6.12 -3.82 8.91
N GLY A 37 5.97 -3.52 7.61
CA GLY A 37 4.70 -3.70 6.89
C GLY A 37 3.60 -2.69 7.22
N THR A 38 3.88 -1.72 8.09
CA THR A 38 2.95 -0.63 8.42
C THR A 38 3.01 0.48 7.37
N ILE A 39 1.95 1.27 7.29
CA ILE A 39 1.82 2.36 6.32
C ILE A 39 1.68 3.66 7.07
N THR A 40 2.64 4.57 6.85
CA THR A 40 2.58 5.94 7.32
C THR A 40 1.92 6.81 6.26
N VAL A 41 0.89 7.56 6.62
CA VAL A 41 0.21 8.51 5.74
C VAL A 41 0.33 9.92 6.28
N VAL A 42 0.42 10.89 5.38
CA VAL A 42 0.43 12.30 5.71
C VAL A 42 -0.80 12.94 5.07
N SER A 43 -1.72 13.45 5.89
CA SER A 43 -2.89 14.22 5.43
C SER A 43 -3.01 15.47 6.29
N ASP A 44 -3.23 16.62 5.66
CA ASP A 44 -3.44 17.90 6.36
C ASP A 44 -2.31 18.26 7.35
N GLY A 45 -1.07 17.88 7.03
CA GLY A 45 0.10 18.10 7.89
C GLY A 45 0.20 17.17 9.10
N VAL A 46 -0.72 16.22 9.24
CA VAL A 46 -0.70 15.20 10.30
C VAL A 46 -0.20 13.88 9.73
N GLU A 47 0.90 13.39 10.30
CA GLU A 47 1.43 12.07 10.03
C GLU A 47 0.78 11.03 10.95
N LYS A 48 0.32 9.91 10.38
CA LYS A 48 -0.19 8.76 11.13
C LYS A 48 0.25 7.44 10.52
N THR A 49 0.55 6.48 11.38
CA THR A 49 0.93 5.12 10.97
C THR A 49 -0.21 4.14 11.25
N TYR A 50 -0.45 3.24 10.31
CA TYR A 50 -1.48 2.21 10.36
C TYR A 50 -0.89 0.84 10.03
N GLU A 51 -1.34 -0.19 10.74
CA GLU A 51 -0.97 -1.59 10.46
C GLU A 51 -1.63 -2.13 9.19
N TYR A 52 -2.80 -1.57 8.82
CA TYR A 52 -3.58 -2.05 7.69
C TYR A 52 -3.77 -0.96 6.61
N PRO A 53 -3.62 -1.31 5.32
CA PRO A 53 -3.78 -0.37 4.20
C PRO A 53 -5.18 0.25 4.13
N SER A 54 -6.21 -0.48 4.52
CA SER A 54 -7.59 0.01 4.60
C SER A 54 -7.75 1.12 5.65
N GLY A 55 -7.07 0.99 6.80
CA GLY A 55 -7.07 2.02 7.85
C GLY A 55 -6.43 3.32 7.37
N ALA A 56 -5.28 3.20 6.71
CA ALA A 56 -4.57 4.32 6.09
C ALA A 56 -5.42 5.04 5.04
N ALA A 57 -6.06 4.29 4.12
CA ALA A 57 -6.90 4.86 3.07
C ALA A 57 -8.15 5.55 3.65
N ARG A 58 -8.77 4.92 4.67
CA ARG A 58 -9.94 5.49 5.36
C ARG A 58 -9.61 6.80 6.07
N TRP A 59 -8.41 6.94 6.64
CA TRP A 59 -8.00 8.18 7.28
C TRP A 59 -7.96 9.35 6.30
N ILE A 60 -7.41 9.12 5.11
CA ILE A 60 -7.28 10.17 4.08
C ILE A 60 -8.63 10.50 3.46
N GLU A 61 -9.34 9.49 2.94
CA GLU A 61 -10.55 9.73 2.15
C GLU A 61 -11.79 9.89 3.02
N LYS A 62 -11.71 9.57 4.32
CA LYS A 62 -12.83 9.54 5.27
C LYS A 62 -13.97 8.62 4.81
N LEU A 63 -13.64 7.65 3.95
CA LEU A 63 -14.56 6.67 3.36
C LEU A 63 -14.04 5.25 3.59
N SER A 64 -14.95 4.28 3.64
CA SER A 64 -14.58 2.86 3.66
C SER A 64 -14.07 2.46 2.28
N LEU A 65 -12.75 2.34 2.15
CA LEU A 65 -12.09 1.98 0.90
C LEU A 65 -11.30 0.68 1.03
N ASN A 66 -11.21 -0.02 -0.09
CA ASN A 66 -10.32 -1.16 -0.20
C ASN A 66 -8.87 -0.66 -0.29
N GLY A 67 -8.13 -0.79 0.81
CA GLY A 67 -6.73 -0.37 0.88
C GLY A 67 -5.84 -1.01 -0.19
N TRP A 68 -6.14 -2.24 -0.60
CA TRP A 68 -5.33 -2.95 -1.60
C TRP A 68 -5.40 -2.33 -2.99
N THR A 69 -6.55 -1.76 -3.37
CA THR A 69 -6.74 -1.10 -4.67
C THR A 69 -6.53 0.42 -4.60
N TYR A 70 -6.57 0.99 -3.39
CA TYR A 70 -6.35 2.42 -3.19
C TYR A 70 -4.87 2.77 -3.29
N TRP A 71 -4.02 1.96 -2.68
CA TRP A 71 -2.58 2.14 -2.64
C TRP A 71 -1.90 1.48 -3.83
N GLY A 72 -0.90 2.17 -4.38
CA GLY A 72 -0.01 1.64 -5.37
C GLY A 72 1.40 2.16 -5.19
N ILE A 73 2.34 1.50 -5.86
CA ILE A 73 3.73 1.89 -5.92
C ILE A 73 4.06 2.31 -7.34
N LYS A 74 4.93 3.32 -7.47
CA LYS A 74 5.38 3.77 -8.78
C LYS A 74 6.49 2.84 -9.29
N LYS A 75 6.23 2.12 -10.38
CA LYS A 75 7.22 1.31 -11.10
C LYS A 75 7.46 1.93 -12.48
N GLY A 76 8.48 2.79 -12.55
CA GLY A 76 8.77 3.56 -13.76
C GLY A 76 7.71 4.64 -14.01
N GLN A 77 6.98 4.54 -15.12
CA GLN A 77 5.88 5.47 -15.48
C GLN A 77 4.51 5.00 -14.99
N GLU A 78 4.39 3.76 -14.52
CA GLU A 78 3.12 3.17 -14.12
C GLU A 78 2.98 3.11 -12.59
N ILE A 79 1.75 3.17 -12.11
CA ILE A 79 1.41 2.94 -10.71
C ILE A 79 0.78 1.57 -10.63
N VAL A 80 1.48 0.65 -9.98
CA VAL A 80 1.02 -0.72 -9.77
C VAL A 80 0.35 -0.79 -8.41
N SER A 81 -0.89 -1.25 -8.36
CA SER A 81 -1.65 -1.35 -7.11
C SER A 81 -1.11 -2.46 -6.21
N LEU A 82 -1.30 -2.33 -4.89
CA LEU A 82 -0.93 -3.39 -3.94
C LEU A 82 -1.73 -4.67 -4.20
N ASN A 83 -2.96 -4.55 -4.69
CA ASN A 83 -3.78 -5.68 -5.09
C ASN A 83 -3.14 -6.48 -6.24
N GLU A 84 -2.59 -5.82 -7.25
CA GLU A 84 -1.89 -6.51 -8.34
C GLU A 84 -0.64 -7.26 -7.85
N LEU A 85 0.13 -6.67 -6.93
CA LEU A 85 1.27 -7.36 -6.31
C LEU A 85 0.80 -8.61 -5.54
N ARG A 86 -0.32 -8.49 -4.83
CA ARG A 86 -0.97 -9.59 -4.12
C ARG A 86 -1.44 -10.69 -5.06
N GLU A 87 -2.08 -10.34 -6.17
CA GLU A 87 -2.54 -11.30 -7.18
C GLU A 87 -1.36 -12.01 -7.86
N LYS A 88 -0.28 -11.27 -8.12
CA LYS A 88 0.96 -11.83 -8.66
C LYS A 88 1.59 -12.85 -7.70
N LEU A 89 1.60 -12.54 -6.41
CA LEU A 89 2.07 -13.48 -5.39
C LEU A 89 1.17 -14.73 -5.33
N LYS A 90 -0.16 -14.55 -5.31
CA LYS A 90 -1.11 -15.68 -5.34
C LYS A 90 -0.94 -16.59 -6.55
N SER A 91 -0.61 -16.01 -7.71
CA SER A 91 -0.42 -16.78 -8.94
C SER A 91 0.92 -17.53 -8.97
N THR A 92 1.84 -17.21 -8.06
CA THR A 92 3.19 -17.79 -7.97
C THR A 92 3.26 -18.93 -6.95
N ILE A 93 2.32 -19.01 -6.00
CA ILE A 93 2.25 -20.00 -4.92
C ILE A 93 1.15 -21.03 -5.22
#